data_AF-A0A923YEA8-F1
#
_entry.id   AF-A0A923YEA8-F1
#
_cell.length_a   1.000
_cell.length_b   1.000
_cell.length_c   1.000
_cell.angle_alpha   90.00
_cell.angle_beta   90.00
_cell.angle_gamma   90.00
#
_symmetry.space_group_name_H-M   'P 1'
#
loop_
_entity.id
_entity.type
_entity.pdbx_description
1 polymer ?
#
loop_
_entity_poly.entity_id
_entity_poly.type
_entity_poly.pdbx_seq_one_letter_code
_entity_poly.pdbx_strand_id
1 'polypeptide(L)'
;MKKIIFYFSLVALYAVPALAQNKHAKADVWIDRFDFEASGLRNNANHQTLGGESWTAFTDYTVNGESMVSKIYPIDNTEHGKVLELKYALNQGKSKYNPYVALLCATQAAAYPKHIVYVAYDYKGPAHSFMFNTKDVTDFNYFRKEVPASNDWTTVLIPLADLKQTPTLAKGAPFNPEQLNGLEWFLQGVTGEAGSLRIDNIRFVYTPIEGRNYQE
;
A
#
# COMPACT_ATOMS: atom_id res chain seq x y z
N MET A 1 56.77 22.04 -60.64
CA MET A 1 56.06 23.14 -61.32
C MET A 1 54.57 23.06 -60.98
N LYS A 2 53.98 24.19 -60.55
CA LYS A 2 52.53 24.53 -60.55
C LYS A 2 51.64 23.70 -59.60
N LYS A 3 50.81 24.23 -58.69
CA LYS A 3 50.19 25.56 -58.49
C LYS A 3 49.89 25.78 -56.99
N ILE A 4 50.12 27.00 -56.51
CA ILE A 4 49.53 27.56 -55.29
C ILE A 4 48.19 28.20 -55.70
N ILE A 5 47.13 27.95 -54.92
CA ILE A 5 45.92 28.77 -54.88
C ILE A 5 45.57 28.99 -53.40
N PHE A 6 45.64 30.26 -52.96
CA PHE A 6 44.98 30.76 -51.76
C PHE A 6 43.52 31.09 -52.10
N TYR A 7 42.55 30.94 -51.17
CA TYR A 7 41.49 31.93 -50.91
C TYR A 7 40.63 31.54 -49.67
N PHE A 8 40.62 32.44 -48.68
CA PHE A 8 39.54 32.93 -47.80
C PHE A 8 38.66 32.00 -46.93
N SER A 9 38.89 32.11 -45.61
CA SER A 9 37.95 32.35 -44.49
C SER A 9 36.50 31.82 -44.52
N LEU A 10 36.16 31.01 -43.51
CA LEU A 10 34.97 31.25 -42.67
C LEU A 10 35.20 30.64 -41.28
N VAL A 11 35.26 31.48 -40.25
CA VAL A 11 35.12 31.06 -38.84
C VAL A 11 33.65 30.75 -38.64
N ALA A 12 33.28 29.47 -38.56
CA ALA A 12 31.97 29.06 -38.10
C ALA A 12 32.01 28.84 -36.58
N LEU A 13 31.27 29.66 -35.85
CA LEU A 13 30.84 29.34 -34.49
C LEU A 13 30.14 27.97 -34.53
N TYR A 14 30.78 26.94 -33.98
CA TYR A 14 30.06 25.71 -33.64
C TYR A 14 29.26 25.98 -32.37
N ALA A 15 27.96 26.19 -32.54
CA ALA A 15 26.99 26.03 -31.47
C ALA A 15 27.14 24.63 -30.89
N VAL A 16 27.39 24.54 -29.59
CA VAL A 16 27.33 23.28 -28.84
C VAL A 16 25.89 22.79 -28.88
N PRO A 17 25.58 21.63 -29.47
CA PRO A 17 24.24 21.07 -29.36
C PRO A 17 24.03 20.68 -27.89
N ALA A 18 22.92 21.15 -27.34
CA ALA A 18 22.45 20.83 -26.01
C ALA A 18 22.56 19.32 -25.71
N LEU A 19 23.04 19.02 -24.50
CA LEU A 19 23.10 17.67 -23.93
C LEU A 19 21.83 16.90 -24.30
N ALA A 20 22.03 15.78 -24.99
CA ALA A 20 21.01 14.78 -25.21
C ALA A 20 20.44 14.36 -23.85
N GLN A 21 19.24 14.84 -23.55
CA GLN A 21 18.45 14.38 -22.42
C GLN A 21 18.28 12.87 -22.55
N ASN A 22 18.73 12.18 -21.53
CA ASN A 22 18.65 10.74 -21.38
C ASN A 22 17.19 10.30 -21.56
N LYS A 23 16.89 9.63 -22.69
CA LYS A 23 15.62 8.94 -22.92
C LYS A 23 15.59 7.69 -22.04
N HIS A 24 15.42 7.87 -20.73
CA HIS A 24 14.80 6.83 -19.93
C HIS A 24 13.32 6.87 -20.26
N ALA A 25 12.87 5.83 -20.96
CA ALA A 25 11.46 5.56 -21.17
C ALA A 25 10.75 5.77 -19.83
N LYS A 26 9.78 6.70 -19.83
CA LYS A 26 8.81 6.81 -18.76
C LYS A 26 8.19 5.42 -18.63
N ALA A 27 8.55 4.68 -17.59
CA ALA A 27 7.67 3.65 -17.10
C ALA A 27 6.38 4.40 -16.75
N ASP A 28 5.33 4.16 -17.52
CA ASP A 28 3.99 4.66 -17.24
C ASP A 28 3.51 3.96 -15.96
N VAL A 29 4.04 4.40 -14.82
CA VAL A 29 3.52 4.11 -13.50
C VAL A 29 2.31 5.02 -13.35
N TRP A 30 1.14 4.51 -13.69
CA TRP A 30 -0.11 5.11 -13.23
C TRP A 30 -0.14 4.94 -11.71
N ILE A 31 0.33 5.97 -11.01
CA ILE A 31 0.18 6.07 -9.56
C ILE A 31 -1.25 6.55 -9.33
N ASP A 32 -2.18 5.61 -9.14
CA ASP A 32 -3.43 5.94 -8.48
C ASP A 32 -3.06 6.17 -7.01
N ARG A 33 -2.68 7.40 -6.68
CA ARG A 33 -2.37 7.77 -5.30
C ARG A 33 -3.68 7.91 -4.57
N PHE A 34 -3.83 7.14 -3.49
CA PHE A 34 -4.74 7.53 -2.43
C PHE A 34 -4.09 8.69 -1.66
N ASP A 35 -4.14 9.90 -2.23
CA ASP A 35 -3.66 11.12 -1.57
C ASP A 35 -4.70 11.60 -0.54
N PHE A 36 -4.28 11.82 0.70
CA PHE A 36 -5.12 12.25 1.82
C PHE A 36 -5.49 13.74 1.76
N GLU A 37 -6.07 14.21 0.66
CA GLU A 37 -6.50 15.60 0.52
C GLU A 37 -8.00 15.77 0.80
N ALA A 38 -8.28 16.34 1.98
CA ALA A 38 -9.51 17.05 2.36
C ALA A 38 -10.87 16.43 1.99
N SER A 39 -11.39 15.54 2.84
CA SER A 39 -12.82 15.54 3.18
C SER A 39 -13.05 14.84 4.52
N GLY A 40 -13.88 15.45 5.37
CA GLY A 40 -13.92 15.23 6.81
C GLY A 40 -14.32 13.83 7.30
N LEU A 41 -13.93 13.54 8.54
CA LEU A 41 -14.33 12.37 9.31
C LEU A 41 -15.86 12.37 9.49
N ARG A 42 -16.55 11.34 8.98
CA ARG A 42 -17.90 11.00 9.43
C ARG A 42 -17.78 9.94 10.52
N ASN A 43 -17.92 10.35 11.77
CA ASN A 43 -18.10 9.42 12.89
C ASN A 43 -19.50 8.80 12.79
N ASN A 44 -19.58 7.50 12.51
CA ASN A 44 -20.65 6.69 13.09
C ASN A 44 -20.02 5.80 14.16
N ALA A 45 -20.80 5.32 15.14
CA ALA A 45 -20.29 4.57 16.29
C ALA A 45 -19.44 3.32 15.97
N ASN A 46 -19.38 2.92 14.69
CA ASN A 46 -18.70 1.71 14.21
C ASN A 46 -17.71 1.95 13.05
N HIS A 47 -17.75 3.07 12.31
CA HIS A 47 -16.94 3.27 11.10
C HIS A 47 -16.40 4.72 10.99
N GLN A 48 -15.12 4.87 10.59
CA GLN A 48 -14.50 6.16 10.23
C GLN A 48 -13.99 6.12 8.78
N THR A 49 -14.66 6.84 7.88
CA THR A 49 -14.27 6.95 6.46
C THR A 49 -13.41 8.18 6.19
N LEU A 50 -12.40 8.03 5.33
CA LEU A 50 -11.57 9.10 4.76
C LEU A 50 -11.72 9.10 3.23
N GLY A 51 -11.65 10.28 2.62
CA GLY A 51 -11.83 10.51 1.18
C GLY A 51 -11.05 9.49 0.32
N GLY A 52 -11.72 8.95 -0.71
CA GLY A 52 -11.37 7.67 -1.34
C GLY A 52 -12.12 6.52 -0.68
N GLU A 53 -13.44 6.57 -0.81
CA GLU A 53 -14.51 5.74 -0.22
C GLU A 53 -14.16 4.26 0.09
N SER A 54 -13.58 3.98 1.27
CA SER A 54 -14.28 3.46 2.47
C SER A 54 -13.25 2.91 3.46
N TRP A 55 -12.52 3.80 4.16
CA TRP A 55 -11.70 3.36 5.29
C TRP A 55 -12.60 2.86 6.44
N THR A 56 -12.26 1.75 7.06
CA THR A 56 -13.00 1.20 8.21
C THR A 56 -12.04 0.46 9.12
N ALA A 57 -12.11 0.69 10.43
CA ALA A 57 -11.46 -0.21 11.37
C ALA A 57 -12.41 -1.29 11.85
N PHE A 58 -11.85 -2.46 12.11
CA PHE A 58 -12.51 -3.56 12.78
C PHE A 58 -11.77 -3.90 14.06
N THR A 59 -12.50 -4.47 15.01
CA THR A 59 -11.94 -5.06 16.23
C THR A 59 -12.53 -6.44 16.45
N ASP A 60 -11.95 -7.17 17.41
CA ASP A 60 -12.45 -8.45 17.91
C ASP A 60 -13.76 -8.37 18.72
N TYR A 61 -14.40 -7.20 18.79
CA TYR A 61 -15.62 -6.99 19.57
C TYR A 61 -16.76 -7.96 19.21
N THR A 62 -16.92 -8.29 17.92
CA THR A 62 -17.97 -9.21 17.44
C THR A 62 -17.79 -10.65 17.92
N VAL A 63 -16.60 -11.00 18.42
CA VAL A 63 -16.28 -12.30 19.00
C VAL A 63 -16.04 -12.22 20.52
N ASN A 64 -16.59 -11.19 21.17
CA ASN A 64 -16.47 -10.89 22.60
C ASN A 64 -15.06 -10.47 23.05
N GLY A 65 -14.25 -9.96 22.13
CA GLY A 65 -13.04 -9.23 22.46
C GLY A 65 -13.32 -7.81 22.94
N GLU A 66 -12.31 -7.17 23.50
CA GLU A 66 -12.39 -5.81 24.05
C GLU A 66 -11.29 -4.92 23.45
N SER A 67 -10.72 -5.31 22.30
CA SER A 67 -9.73 -4.49 21.60
C SER A 67 -10.37 -3.21 21.09
N MET A 68 -9.61 -2.13 21.14
CA MET A 68 -10.09 -0.79 20.82
C MET A 68 -9.23 -0.15 19.73
N VAL A 69 -9.90 0.55 18.81
CA VAL A 69 -9.27 1.54 17.95
C VAL A 69 -9.64 2.91 18.50
N SER A 70 -8.63 3.63 19.00
CA SER A 70 -8.83 4.95 19.61
C SER A 70 -8.87 6.07 18.58
N LYS A 71 -8.30 5.86 17.38
CA LYS A 71 -8.23 6.89 16.34
C LYS A 71 -7.91 6.32 14.96
N ILE A 72 -8.59 6.84 13.93
CA ILE A 72 -8.23 6.74 12.51
C ILE A 72 -8.36 8.13 11.89
N TYR A 73 -7.27 8.69 11.40
CA TYR A 73 -7.26 10.04 10.82
C TYR A 73 -5.94 10.29 10.09
N PRO A 74 -5.95 11.17 9.08
CA PRO A 74 -4.71 11.72 8.55
C PRO A 74 -4.02 12.53 9.65
N ILE A 75 -2.76 12.21 9.92
CA ILE A 75 -1.87 13.02 10.76
C ILE A 75 -0.85 13.71 9.88
N ASP A 76 -0.38 14.87 10.33
CA ASP A 76 0.78 15.49 9.71
C ASP A 76 2.05 14.68 10.08
N ASN A 77 2.91 14.49 9.08
CA ASN A 77 4.17 13.77 9.16
C ASN A 77 5.26 14.58 8.47
N THR A 78 6.43 14.68 9.10
CA THR A 78 7.54 15.50 8.60
C THR A 78 8.17 14.97 7.31
N GLU A 79 8.11 13.66 7.08
CA GLU A 79 8.73 12.99 5.92
C GLU A 79 7.71 12.75 4.79
N HIS A 80 6.44 12.56 5.13
CA HIS A 80 5.39 12.10 4.22
C HIS A 80 4.22 13.10 4.04
N GLY A 81 4.24 14.26 4.70
CA GLY A 81 3.15 15.23 4.61
C GLY A 81 1.94 14.80 5.44
N LYS A 82 0.95 14.11 4.86
CA LYS A 82 -0.20 13.55 5.59
C LYS A 82 -0.23 12.03 5.47
N VAL A 83 -0.36 11.33 6.58
CA VAL A 83 -0.39 9.86 6.62
C VAL A 83 -1.56 9.33 7.43
N LEU A 84 -2.02 8.13 7.13
CA LEU A 84 -3.08 7.48 7.91
C LEU A 84 -2.51 6.85 9.17
N GLU A 85 -3.03 7.22 10.34
CA GLU A 85 -2.66 6.61 11.63
C GLU A 85 -3.83 5.81 12.21
N LEU A 86 -3.62 4.50 12.43
CA LEU A 86 -4.46 3.63 13.24
C LEU A 86 -3.84 3.48 14.63
N LYS A 87 -4.47 4.02 15.67
CA LYS A 87 -4.05 3.82 17.08
C LYS A 87 -4.93 2.78 17.77
N TYR A 88 -4.30 1.81 18.42
CA TYR A 88 -5.00 0.66 18.98
C TYR A 88 -4.49 0.25 20.36
N ALA A 89 -5.34 -0.50 21.07
CA ALA A 89 -5.00 -1.29 22.25
C ALA A 89 -5.69 -2.66 22.13
N LEU A 90 -4.93 -3.73 22.36
CA LEU A 90 -5.39 -5.11 22.27
C LEU A 90 -5.85 -5.61 23.63
N ASN A 91 -7.05 -6.17 23.67
CA ASN A 91 -7.59 -6.81 24.85
C ASN A 91 -8.49 -7.97 24.44
N GLN A 92 -8.08 -9.19 24.82
CA GLN A 92 -8.78 -10.40 24.47
C GLN A 92 -10.19 -10.48 25.05
N GLY A 93 -10.47 -9.78 26.17
CA GLY A 93 -11.76 -9.85 26.85
C GLY A 93 -12.18 -11.30 27.11
N LYS A 94 -13.33 -11.70 26.55
CA LYS A 94 -13.85 -13.08 26.61
C LYS A 94 -13.69 -13.84 25.29
N SER A 95 -13.00 -13.27 24.31
CA SER A 95 -12.74 -13.92 23.04
C SER A 95 -11.88 -15.17 23.24
N LYS A 96 -12.22 -16.24 22.52
CA LYS A 96 -11.39 -17.45 22.44
C LYS A 96 -10.21 -17.31 21.46
N TYR A 97 -10.15 -16.20 20.74
CA TYR A 97 -9.09 -15.89 19.77
C TYR A 97 -8.15 -14.84 20.35
N ASN A 98 -6.91 -14.81 19.84
CA ASN A 98 -5.99 -13.72 20.15
C ASN A 98 -6.59 -12.37 19.74
N PRO A 99 -6.43 -11.31 20.56
CA PRO A 99 -7.01 -10.02 20.29
C PRO A 99 -6.49 -9.42 19.00
N TYR A 100 -7.37 -8.71 18.29
CA TYR A 100 -7.02 -8.12 17.01
C TYR A 100 -7.75 -6.79 16.74
N VAL A 101 -7.11 -5.99 15.88
CA VAL A 101 -7.71 -4.86 15.18
C VAL A 101 -7.33 -4.93 13.71
N ALA A 102 -8.14 -4.34 12.84
CA ALA A 102 -7.81 -4.26 11.43
C ALA A 102 -8.19 -2.91 10.86
N LEU A 103 -7.55 -2.51 9.76
CA LEU A 103 -7.89 -1.34 8.98
C LEU A 103 -8.13 -1.80 7.54
N LEU A 104 -9.33 -1.55 7.02
CA LEU A 104 -9.73 -1.87 5.65
C LEU A 104 -9.83 -0.58 4.85
N CYS A 105 -9.29 -0.62 3.63
CA CYS A 105 -9.61 0.28 2.54
C CYS A 105 -10.48 -0.48 1.55
N ALA A 106 -11.79 -0.23 1.52
CA ALA A 106 -12.64 -0.87 0.52
C ALA A 106 -12.42 -0.24 -0.86
N THR A 107 -12.49 -1.06 -1.90
CA THR A 107 -12.37 -0.60 -3.30
C THR A 107 -13.73 -0.63 -3.99
N GLN A 108 -14.09 0.41 -4.73
CA GLN A 108 -15.29 0.39 -5.56
C GLN A 108 -15.13 -0.42 -6.84
N ALA A 109 -16.22 -1.04 -7.28
CA ALA A 109 -16.23 -2.08 -8.31
C ALA A 109 -15.87 -1.65 -9.74
N ALA A 110 -15.67 -0.36 -10.00
CA ALA A 110 -15.57 0.18 -11.36
C ALA A 110 -14.13 0.39 -11.88
N ALA A 111 -13.11 0.21 -11.05
CA ALA A 111 -11.73 0.54 -11.42
C ALA A 111 -10.74 -0.59 -11.06
N TYR A 112 -11.12 -1.86 -11.29
CA TYR A 112 -10.20 -2.96 -11.01
C TYR A 112 -9.01 -2.92 -11.96
N PRO A 113 -7.80 -2.74 -11.41
CA PRO A 113 -6.65 -2.69 -12.27
C PRO A 113 -6.33 -4.09 -12.79
N LYS A 114 -6.41 -4.26 -14.10
CA LYS A 114 -5.99 -5.50 -14.76
C LYS A 114 -4.46 -5.57 -14.73
N HIS A 115 -3.91 -6.78 -14.55
CA HIS A 115 -2.47 -7.04 -14.59
C HIS A 115 -1.64 -6.44 -13.43
N ILE A 116 -2.22 -6.26 -12.24
CA ILE A 116 -1.43 -5.93 -11.04
C ILE A 116 -0.48 -7.09 -10.73
N VAL A 117 0.77 -6.77 -10.45
CA VAL A 117 1.79 -7.73 -10.01
C VAL A 117 2.12 -7.54 -8.53
N TYR A 118 2.09 -6.29 -8.04
CA TYR A 118 2.34 -5.97 -6.64
C TYR A 118 1.36 -4.93 -6.09
N VAL A 119 1.14 -4.99 -4.78
CA VAL A 119 0.71 -3.82 -4.00
C VAL A 119 1.92 -3.28 -3.28
N ALA A 120 2.15 -1.98 -3.34
CA ALA A 120 3.17 -1.31 -2.55
C ALA A 120 2.53 -0.28 -1.62
N TYR A 121 3.12 -0.10 -0.45
CA TYR A 121 2.76 0.96 0.49
C TYR A 121 3.94 1.25 1.40
N ASP A 122 3.95 2.43 2.00
CA ASP A 122 4.92 2.81 3.00
C ASP A 122 4.28 2.66 4.37
N TYR A 123 5.01 2.14 5.35
CA TYR A 123 4.50 1.97 6.70
C TYR A 123 5.55 2.22 7.77
N LYS A 124 5.06 2.51 8.98
CA LYS A 124 5.82 2.53 10.24
C LYS A 124 4.91 2.04 11.36
N GLY A 125 5.37 1.04 12.12
CA GLY A 125 4.59 0.46 13.20
C GLY A 125 4.81 -1.05 13.40
N PRO A 126 3.87 -1.72 14.07
CA PRO A 126 3.99 -3.13 14.45
C PRO A 126 3.93 -4.09 13.26
N ALA A 127 4.27 -5.35 13.52
CA ALA A 127 4.04 -6.43 12.57
C ALA A 127 2.54 -6.57 12.29
N HIS A 128 2.19 -6.89 11.06
CA HIS A 128 0.80 -7.01 10.63
C HIS A 128 0.68 -7.97 9.44
N SER A 129 -0.50 -8.54 9.26
CA SER A 129 -0.84 -9.25 8.03
C SER A 129 -1.43 -8.26 7.04
N PHE A 130 -0.81 -8.12 5.87
CA PHE A 130 -1.45 -7.49 4.73
C PHE A 130 -2.42 -8.49 4.10
N MET A 131 -3.65 -8.07 3.84
CA MET A 131 -4.71 -8.88 3.25
C MET A 131 -5.23 -8.24 1.97
N PHE A 132 -5.40 -9.08 0.94
CA PHE A 132 -6.04 -8.75 -0.32
C PHE A 132 -7.42 -9.42 -0.34
N ASN A 133 -8.45 -8.63 -0.07
CA ASN A 133 -9.80 -9.14 0.07
C ASN A 133 -10.42 -9.25 -1.32
N THR A 134 -10.86 -10.45 -1.70
CA THR A 134 -11.58 -10.68 -2.97
C THR A 134 -13.04 -11.02 -2.72
N LYS A 135 -13.93 -10.68 -3.64
CA LYS A 135 -15.36 -11.02 -3.55
C LYS A 135 -15.65 -12.52 -3.58
N ASP A 136 -14.71 -13.30 -4.12
CA ASP A 136 -14.81 -14.76 -4.21
C ASP A 136 -14.61 -15.45 -2.84
N VAL A 137 -13.99 -14.76 -1.88
CA VAL A 137 -13.81 -15.25 -0.51
C VAL A 137 -15.00 -14.84 0.35
N THR A 138 -15.76 -15.82 0.84
CA THR A 138 -16.98 -15.59 1.64
C THR A 138 -16.86 -16.05 3.09
N ASP A 139 -15.75 -16.71 3.46
CA ASP A 139 -15.49 -17.29 4.77
C ASP A 139 -14.45 -16.51 5.59
N PHE A 140 -14.11 -15.29 5.14
CA PHE A 140 -13.10 -14.40 5.74
C PHE A 140 -11.66 -14.94 5.71
N ASN A 141 -11.39 -16.07 5.05
CA ASN A 141 -10.03 -16.59 4.88
C ASN A 141 -9.32 -15.88 3.72
N TYR A 142 -9.14 -14.57 3.81
CA TYR A 142 -8.57 -13.78 2.70
C TYR A 142 -7.11 -14.12 2.43
N PHE A 143 -6.64 -13.72 1.24
CA PHE A 143 -5.27 -13.92 0.81
C PHE A 143 -4.35 -12.94 1.55
N ARG A 144 -3.34 -13.44 2.25
CA ARG A 144 -2.50 -12.61 3.11
C ARG A 144 -1.00 -12.85 2.96
N LYS A 145 -0.23 -11.86 3.41
CA LYS A 145 1.22 -11.93 3.61
C LYS A 145 1.58 -11.22 4.93
N GLU A 146 2.42 -11.85 5.73
CA GLU A 146 2.92 -11.25 6.97
C GLU A 146 3.99 -10.21 6.66
N VAL A 147 3.91 -9.06 7.34
CA VAL A 147 4.83 -7.93 7.21
C VAL A 147 5.45 -7.65 8.59
N PRO A 148 6.78 -7.60 8.71
CA PRO A 148 7.45 -7.42 10.00
C PRO A 148 7.20 -6.02 10.58
N ALA A 149 7.43 -5.85 11.89
CA ALA A 149 7.42 -4.54 12.51
C ALA A 149 8.56 -3.66 11.97
N SER A 150 8.34 -2.36 11.88
CA SER A 150 9.39 -1.39 11.57
C SER A 150 9.22 -0.12 12.40
N ASN A 151 10.31 0.32 13.02
CA ASN A 151 10.37 1.58 13.75
C ASN A 151 10.66 2.78 12.83
N ASP A 152 11.00 2.53 11.57
CA ASP A 152 11.30 3.53 10.56
C ASP A 152 10.31 3.41 9.39
N TRP A 153 10.15 4.47 8.61
CA TRP A 153 9.33 4.38 7.39
C TRP A 153 9.97 3.39 6.42
N THR A 154 9.20 2.39 6.02
CA THR A 154 9.64 1.32 5.13
C THR A 154 8.62 1.16 4.02
N THR A 155 9.11 1.14 2.76
CA THR A 155 8.29 0.70 1.64
C THR A 155 8.26 -0.82 1.61
N VAL A 156 7.07 -1.39 1.69
CA VAL A 156 6.86 -2.81 1.42
C VAL A 156 6.29 -3.00 0.02
N LEU A 157 6.77 -4.05 -0.64
CA LEU A 157 6.29 -4.51 -1.93
C LEU A 157 5.71 -5.92 -1.73
N ILE A 158 4.40 -6.05 -1.87
CA ILE A 158 3.67 -7.30 -1.71
C ILE A 158 3.42 -7.92 -3.08
N PRO A 159 4.15 -8.99 -3.46
CA PRO A 159 3.88 -9.70 -4.70
C PRO A 159 2.55 -10.43 -4.55
N LEU A 160 1.65 -10.25 -5.51
CA LEU A 160 0.35 -10.93 -5.47
C LEU A 160 0.50 -12.47 -5.49
N ALA A 161 1.57 -12.97 -6.12
CA ALA A 161 1.90 -14.40 -6.16
C ALA A 161 2.30 -14.98 -4.78
N ASP A 162 2.71 -14.14 -3.83
CA ASP A 162 3.09 -14.58 -2.48
C ASP A 162 1.88 -14.66 -1.54
N LEU A 163 0.74 -14.08 -1.94
CA LEU A 163 -0.45 -14.05 -1.12
C LEU A 163 -1.09 -15.43 -1.06
N LYS A 164 -1.38 -15.88 0.16
CA LYS A 164 -1.94 -17.21 0.40
C LYS A 164 -3.08 -17.12 1.41
N GLN A 165 -4.09 -17.95 1.22
CA GLN A 165 -5.09 -18.19 2.27
C GLN A 165 -4.46 -19.05 3.37
N THR A 166 -4.96 -18.92 4.60
CA THR A 166 -4.57 -19.86 5.66
C THR A 166 -5.12 -21.24 5.30
N PRO A 167 -4.35 -22.33 5.46
CA PRO A 167 -4.88 -23.67 5.23
C PRO A 167 -6.08 -23.93 6.15
N THR A 168 -7.22 -24.27 5.55
CA THR A 168 -8.42 -24.71 6.27
C THR A 168 -8.87 -26.07 5.73
N LEU A 169 -9.86 -26.68 6.38
CA LEU A 169 -10.49 -27.91 5.89
C LEU A 169 -11.37 -27.67 4.65
N ALA A 170 -11.73 -26.41 4.37
CA ALA A 170 -12.50 -26.04 3.20
C ALA A 170 -11.59 -25.86 1.97
N LYS A 171 -12.14 -26.08 0.78
CA LYS A 171 -11.42 -25.74 -0.46
C LYS A 171 -11.29 -24.22 -0.53
N GLY A 172 -10.06 -23.72 -0.52
CA GLY A 172 -9.77 -22.30 -0.71
C GLY A 172 -10.34 -21.76 -2.03
N ALA A 173 -10.66 -20.47 -2.03
CA ALA A 173 -11.06 -19.78 -3.25
C ALA A 173 -9.84 -19.67 -4.20
N PRO A 174 -10.03 -19.68 -5.53
CA PRO A 174 -8.95 -19.30 -6.43
C PRO A 174 -8.60 -17.83 -6.23
N PHE A 175 -7.29 -17.50 -6.30
CA PHE A 175 -6.87 -16.11 -6.26
C PHE A 175 -7.27 -15.40 -7.56
N ASN A 176 -8.11 -14.37 -7.43
CA ASN A 176 -8.57 -13.57 -8.56
C ASN A 176 -8.45 -12.07 -8.23
N PRO A 177 -7.37 -11.40 -8.67
CA PRO A 177 -7.17 -9.99 -8.35
C PRO A 177 -8.18 -9.05 -9.03
N GLU A 178 -8.86 -9.50 -10.08
CA GLU A 178 -9.94 -8.73 -10.72
C GLU A 178 -11.20 -8.64 -9.84
N GLN A 179 -11.29 -9.46 -8.80
CA GLN A 179 -12.37 -9.44 -7.81
C GLN A 179 -11.96 -8.72 -6.53
N LEU A 180 -10.95 -7.83 -6.58
CA LEU A 180 -10.56 -7.01 -5.44
C LEU A 180 -11.79 -6.35 -4.79
N ASN A 181 -11.86 -6.40 -3.48
CA ASN A 181 -12.95 -5.82 -2.69
C ASN A 181 -12.41 -4.83 -1.66
N GLY A 182 -11.17 -5.03 -1.23
CA GLY A 182 -10.46 -4.11 -0.37
C GLY A 182 -9.06 -4.59 -0.06
N LEU A 183 -8.26 -3.67 0.48
CA LEU A 183 -6.95 -3.95 1.06
C LEU A 183 -7.06 -3.79 2.57
N GLU A 184 -6.52 -4.72 3.33
CA GLU A 184 -6.64 -4.72 4.78
C GLU A 184 -5.29 -4.92 5.47
N TRP A 185 -5.10 -4.18 6.55
CA TRP A 185 -3.96 -4.30 7.45
C TRP A 185 -4.47 -4.84 8.78
N PHE A 186 -4.20 -6.11 9.03
CA PHE A 186 -4.69 -6.85 10.18
C PHE A 186 -3.60 -7.00 11.24
N LEU A 187 -3.88 -6.57 12.46
CA LEU A 187 -2.97 -6.61 13.60
C LEU A 187 -3.54 -7.56 14.64
N GLN A 188 -2.76 -8.57 15.01
CA GLN A 188 -3.11 -9.51 16.07
C GLN A 188 -1.93 -9.69 17.02
N GLY A 189 -2.23 -9.83 18.30
CA GLY A 189 -1.22 -9.88 19.34
C GLY A 189 -1.78 -10.43 20.65
N VAL A 190 -1.30 -9.91 21.77
CA VAL A 190 -1.77 -10.33 23.11
C VAL A 190 -2.38 -9.16 23.90
N THR A 191 -3.18 -9.48 24.92
CA THR A 191 -3.79 -8.48 25.80
C THR A 191 -2.73 -7.57 26.43
N GLY A 192 -2.97 -6.26 26.40
CA GLY A 192 -2.10 -5.24 26.95
C GLY A 192 -1.14 -4.61 25.94
N GLU A 193 -0.99 -5.20 24.74
CA GLU A 193 -0.25 -4.54 23.66
C GLU A 193 -1.02 -3.35 23.11
N ALA A 194 -0.32 -2.25 22.86
CA ALA A 194 -0.89 -1.03 22.29
C ALA A 194 0.14 -0.36 21.39
N GLY A 195 -0.34 0.39 20.40
CA GLY A 195 0.55 1.03 19.45
C GLY A 195 -0.16 1.84 18.38
N SER A 196 0.60 2.17 17.34
CA SER A 196 0.08 2.83 16.15
C SER A 196 0.68 2.22 14.89
N LEU A 197 -0.17 1.92 13.91
CA LEU A 197 0.25 1.64 12.55
C LEU A 197 0.03 2.91 11.72
N ARG A 198 1.07 3.35 11.01
CA ARG A 198 1.02 4.45 10.06
C ARG A 198 1.24 3.93 8.66
N ILE A 199 0.43 4.39 7.71
CA ILE A 199 0.42 3.92 6.33
C ILE A 199 0.32 5.11 5.39
N ASP A 200 1.06 5.04 4.29
CA ASP A 200 1.03 6.04 3.23
C ASP A 200 1.39 5.42 1.87
N ASN A 201 1.24 6.19 0.78
CA ASN A 201 1.69 5.86 -0.58
C ASN A 201 1.24 4.48 -1.09
N ILE A 202 0.01 4.08 -0.76
CA ILE A 202 -0.59 2.84 -1.25
C ILE A 202 -0.77 2.93 -2.76
N ARG A 203 -0.25 1.93 -3.48
CA ARG A 203 -0.21 1.94 -4.95
C ARG A 203 -0.17 0.52 -5.52
N PHE A 204 -0.78 0.35 -6.69
CA PHE A 204 -0.65 -0.85 -7.49
C PHE A 204 0.53 -0.74 -8.45
N VAL A 205 1.25 -1.85 -8.64
CA VAL A 205 2.40 -1.94 -9.56
C VAL A 205 2.12 -3.00 -10.63
N TYR A 206 2.19 -2.59 -11.90
CA TYR A 206 1.71 -3.35 -13.06
C TYR A 206 2.81 -4.02 -13.89
N THR A 207 4.06 -3.64 -13.67
CA THR A 207 5.22 -4.23 -14.33
C THR A 207 5.99 -5.11 -13.35
N PRO A 208 6.42 -6.31 -13.75
CA PRO A 208 7.49 -7.01 -13.03
C PRO A 208 8.66 -6.04 -12.92
N ILE A 209 9.09 -5.73 -11.70
CA ILE A 209 10.23 -4.83 -11.50
C ILE A 209 11.50 -5.65 -11.77
N GLU A 210 11.88 -5.80 -13.04
CA GLU A 210 13.18 -6.33 -13.40
C GLU A 210 14.27 -5.32 -12.99
N GLY A 211 15.21 -5.74 -12.13
CA GLY A 211 16.48 -5.04 -11.95
C GLY A 211 16.60 -3.98 -10.85
N ARG A 212 15.74 -3.98 -9.81
CA ARG A 212 16.04 -3.21 -8.58
C ARG A 212 16.18 -4.13 -7.38
N ASN A 213 17.42 -4.31 -6.94
CA ASN A 213 17.76 -4.92 -5.65
C ASN A 213 17.27 -4.01 -4.53
N TYR A 214 16.04 -4.19 -4.08
CA TYR A 214 15.62 -3.69 -2.79
C TYR A 214 16.07 -4.73 -1.76
N GLN A 215 17.11 -4.37 -1.00
CA GLN A 215 17.76 -5.24 -0.03
C GLN A 215 16.74 -5.72 1.01
N GLU A 216 16.83 -7.01 1.32
CA GLU A 216 16.12 -7.72 2.40
C GLU A 216 16.46 -7.18 3.79
#